data_AF-A0A085BC86-F1
#
_entry.id   AF-A0A085BC86-F1
#
_cell.length_a   1.000
_cell.length_b   1.000
_cell.length_c   1.000
_cell.angle_alpha   90.00
_cell.angle_beta   90.00
_cell.angle_gamma   90.00
#
_symmetry.space_group_name_H-M   'P 1'
#
loop_
_entity.id
_entity.type
_entity.pdbx_description
1 polymer ?
#
loop_
_entity_poly.entity_id
_entity_poly.type
_entity_poly.pdbx_seq_one_letter_code
_entity_poly.pdbx_strand_id
1 'polypeptide(L)'
;MKINTLNDFKIIIKGQLGVNLPVILIILLFCYMLLFKFNLDYRLSVVMGFIIGWFLWGILIRKWIVWCLNHNVKPDRILKLGKRSLLLWGRNQIDEILKKRQKD
;
A
#
# COMPACT_ATOMS: atom_id res chain seq x y z
N MET A 1 1.87 -25.50 18.44
CA MET A 1 1.83 -24.67 17.22
C MET A 1 2.89 -23.57 17.36
N LYS A 2 4.02 -23.64 16.64
CA LYS A 2 5.08 -22.62 16.72
C LYS A 2 4.57 -21.33 16.08
N ILE A 3 4.23 -20.33 16.89
CA ILE A 3 3.95 -18.97 16.41
C ILE A 3 5.30 -18.43 15.92
N ASN A 4 5.59 -18.59 14.63
CA ASN A 4 6.69 -17.88 13.99
C ASN A 4 6.29 -16.41 13.96
N THR A 5 6.68 -15.67 15.00
CA THR A 5 6.54 -14.22 15.06
C THR A 5 7.35 -13.63 13.90
N LEU A 6 6.66 -13.29 12.80
CA LEU A 6 7.27 -12.55 11.70
C LEU A 6 7.98 -11.32 12.27
N ASN A 7 9.24 -11.15 11.92
CA ASN A 7 10.03 -9.99 12.33
C ASN A 7 9.38 -8.70 11.79
N ASP A 8 9.29 -7.65 12.60
CA ASP A 8 8.72 -6.35 12.23
C ASP A 8 9.39 -5.80 10.96
N PHE A 9 10.71 -5.94 10.85
CA PHE A 9 11.47 -5.54 9.67
C PHE A 9 10.99 -6.24 8.39
N LYS A 10 10.70 -7.53 8.46
CA LYS A 10 10.23 -8.31 7.31
C LYS A 10 8.84 -7.86 6.86
N ILE A 11 7.97 -7.53 7.81
CA ILE A 11 6.63 -7.01 7.52
C ILE A 11 6.72 -5.64 6.83
N ILE A 12 7.58 -4.75 7.35
CA ILE A 12 7.80 -3.41 6.78
C ILE A 12 8.40 -3.50 5.38
N ILE A 13 9.48 -4.27 5.19
CA ILE A 13 10.13 -4.45 3.89
C ILE A 13 9.14 -5.00 2.86
N LYS A 14 8.34 -6.01 3.23
CA LYS A 14 7.32 -6.57 2.34
C LYS A 14 6.27 -5.52 1.97
N GLY A 15 5.91 -4.63 2.89
CA GLY A 15 5.00 -3.52 2.60
C GLY A 15 5.61 -2.46 1.70
N GLN A 16 6.85 -2.05 1.95
CA GLN A 16 7.56 -1.08 1.12
C GLN A 16 7.75 -1.60 -0.31
N LEU A 17 8.21 -2.84 -0.45
CA LEU A 17 8.40 -3.48 -1.76
C LEU A 17 7.07 -3.80 -2.46
N GLY A 18 6.02 -4.15 -1.71
CA GLY A 18 4.74 -4.54 -2.28
C GLY A 18 3.79 -3.38 -2.58
N VAL A 19 3.98 -2.24 -1.92
CA VAL A 19 3.08 -1.07 -2.02
C VAL A 19 3.81 0.13 -2.58
N ASN A 20 4.87 0.60 -1.92
CA ASN A 20 5.51 1.86 -2.30
C ASN A 20 6.30 1.74 -3.61
N LEU A 21 7.06 0.66 -3.80
CA LEU A 21 7.86 0.48 -5.02
C LEU A 21 6.99 0.44 -6.29
N PRO A 22 5.89 -0.34 -6.37
CA PRO A 22 4.99 -0.32 -7.54
C PRO A 22 4.31 1.03 -7.75
N VAL A 23 3.91 1.71 -6.67
CA VAL A 23 3.26 3.03 -6.75
C VAL A 23 4.20 4.06 -7.33
N ILE A 24 5.44 4.15 -6.83
CA ILE A 24 6.44 5.09 -7.34
C ILE A 24 6.76 4.80 -8.81
N LEU A 25 6.93 3.52 -9.17
CA LEU A 25 7.18 3.13 -10.56
C LEU A 25 6.04 3.56 -11.49
N ILE A 26 4.79 3.37 -11.08
CA ILE A 26 3.63 3.76 -11.88
C ILE A 26 3.50 5.28 -11.96
N ILE A 27 3.72 6.03 -10.87
CA ILE A 27 3.72 7.50 -10.92
C ILE A 27 4.78 8.00 -11.93
N LEU A 28 6.02 7.49 -11.84
CA LEU A 28 7.09 7.90 -12.73
C LEU A 28 6.80 7.55 -14.19
N LEU A 29 6.33 6.33 -14.45
CA LEU A 29 6.01 5.85 -15.79
C LEU A 29 4.85 6.64 -16.40
N PHE A 30 3.82 6.96 -15.61
CA PHE A 30 2.67 7.74 -16.06
C PHE A 30 3.03 9.20 -16.31
N CYS A 31 3.79 9.83 -15.40
CA CYS A 31 4.32 11.18 -15.61
C CYS A 31 5.19 11.25 -16.86
N TYR A 32 6.09 10.29 -17.05
CA TYR A 32 6.94 10.21 -18.25
C TYR A 32 6.09 10.09 -19.53
N MET A 33 5.08 9.23 -19.52
CA MET A 33 4.17 9.08 -20.66
C MET A 33 3.41 10.38 -20.96
N LEU A 34 2.85 11.05 -19.95
CA LEU A 34 2.11 12.30 -20.14
C LEU A 34 3.00 13.44 -20.67
N LEU A 35 4.22 13.55 -20.15
CA LEU A 35 5.19 14.56 -20.57
C LEU A 35 5.68 14.33 -22.00
N PHE A 36 6.17 13.12 -22.31
CA PHE A 36 6.88 12.88 -23.57
C PHE A 36 5.97 12.39 -24.72
N LYS A 37 4.86 11.71 -24.43
CA LYS A 37 3.94 11.22 -25.48
C LYS A 37 2.76 12.15 -25.74
N PHE A 38 2.22 12.77 -24.70
CA PHE A 38 1.05 13.64 -24.82
C PHE A 38 1.39 15.13 -24.78
N ASN A 39 2.66 15.47 -24.53
CA ASN A 39 3.16 16.85 -24.47
C ASN A 39 2.35 17.73 -23.49
N LEU A 40 1.84 17.09 -22.42
CA LEU A 40 1.02 17.75 -21.41
C LEU A 40 1.92 18.62 -20.52
N ASP A 41 1.36 19.70 -19.97
CA ASP A 41 2.08 20.53 -18.98
C ASP A 41 2.61 19.66 -17.83
N TYR A 42 3.84 19.91 -17.41
CA TYR A 42 4.48 19.25 -16.28
C TYR A 42 3.61 19.31 -15.02
N ARG A 43 2.98 20.45 -14.74
CA ARG A 43 2.13 20.60 -13.55
C ARG A 43 0.96 19.63 -13.59
N LEU A 44 0.28 19.54 -14.73
CA LEU A 44 -0.86 18.64 -14.92
C LEU A 44 -0.43 17.18 -14.92
N SER A 45 0.71 16.87 -15.53
CA SER A 45 1.26 15.50 -15.58
C SER A 45 1.56 14.96 -14.19
N VAL A 46 2.18 15.79 -13.33
CA VAL A 46 2.48 15.41 -11.93
C VAL A 46 1.20 15.19 -11.13
N VAL A 47 0.21 16.08 -11.26
CA VAL A 47 -1.08 15.92 -10.56
C VAL A 47 -1.77 14.63 -10.99
N MET A 48 -1.83 14.34 -12.29
CA MET A 48 -2.45 13.12 -12.81
C MET A 48 -1.71 11.86 -12.37
N GLY A 49 -0.38 11.87 -12.41
CA GLY A 49 0.45 10.78 -11.89
C GLY A 49 0.19 10.53 -10.41
N PHE A 50 0.08 11.58 -9.61
CA PHE A 50 -0.20 11.47 -8.17
C PHE A 50 -1.60 10.88 -7.91
N ILE A 51 -2.63 11.30 -8.64
CA ILE A 51 -3.99 10.76 -8.53
C ILE A 51 -3.97 9.25 -8.79
N ILE A 52 -3.34 8.81 -9.88
CA ILE A 52 -3.27 7.39 -10.25
C ILE A 52 -2.47 6.59 -9.22
N GLY A 53 -1.33 7.13 -8.77
CA GLY A 53 -0.52 6.54 -7.71
C GLY A 53 -1.31 6.36 -6.42
N TRP A 54 -2.13 7.34 -6.06
CA TRP A 54 -2.97 7.29 -4.87
C TRP A 54 -4.03 6.17 -4.95
N PHE A 55 -4.71 6.05 -6.09
CA PHE A 55 -5.67 4.95 -6.31
C PHE A 55 -5.00 3.58 -6.21
N LEU A 56 -3.84 3.41 -6.85
CA LEU A 56 -3.12 2.15 -6.82
C LEU A 56 -2.61 1.80 -5.41
N TRP A 57 -2.10 2.80 -4.68
CA TRP A 57 -1.66 2.65 -3.30
C TRP A 57 -2.77 2.09 -2.42
N GLY A 58 -4.00 2.61 -2.56
CA GLY A 58 -5.18 2.12 -1.83
C GLY A 58 -5.51 0.64 -2.10
N ILE A 59 -5.28 0.16 -3.32
CA ILE A 59 -5.48 -1.25 -3.67
C ILE A 59 -4.37 -2.12 -3.09
N LEU A 60 -3.11 -1.70 -3.24
CA LEU A 60 -1.95 -2.47 -2.80
C LEU A 60 -1.85 -2.56 -1.28
N ILE A 61 -2.21 -1.49 -0.56
CA ILE A 61 -2.21 -1.52 0.91
C ILE A 61 -3.22 -2.54 1.44
N ARG A 62 -4.39 -2.66 0.81
CA ARG A 62 -5.38 -3.70 1.15
C ARG A 62 -4.82 -5.10 0.95
N LYS A 63 -4.10 -5.35 -0.15
CA LYS A 63 -3.41 -6.64 -0.39
C LYS A 63 -2.35 -6.92 0.68
N TRP A 64 -1.59 -5.91 1.09
CA TRP A 64 -0.60 -6.06 2.15
C TRP A 64 -1.25 -6.36 3.52
N ILE A 65 -2.33 -5.68 3.89
CA ILE A 65 -3.09 -5.97 5.13
C ILE A 65 -3.60 -7.42 5.11
N VAL A 66 -4.22 -7.86 3.99
CA VAL A 66 -4.68 -9.24 3.81
C VAL A 66 -3.53 -10.23 3.98
N TRP A 67 -2.37 -9.94 3.41
CA TRP A 67 -1.17 -10.76 3.56
C TRP A 67 -0.71 -10.84 5.03
N CYS A 68 -0.68 -9.72 5.75
CA CYS A 68 -0.33 -9.69 7.17
C CYS A 68 -1.30 -10.51 8.03
N LEU A 69 -2.61 -10.39 7.79
CA LEU A 69 -3.64 -11.15 8.49
C LEU A 69 -3.49 -12.66 8.23
N ASN A 70 -3.20 -13.07 7.00
CA ASN A 70 -2.96 -14.47 6.64
C ASN A 70 -1.71 -15.06 7.33
N HIS A 71 -0.78 -14.21 7.78
CA HIS A 71 0.40 -14.62 8.54
C HIS A 71 0.22 -14.42 10.05
N ASN A 72 -1.03 -14.37 10.56
CA ASN A 72 -1.36 -14.23 11.97
C ASN A 72 -0.79 -12.97 12.65
N VAL A 73 -0.58 -11.90 11.89
CA VAL A 73 -0.18 -10.60 12.46
C VAL A 73 -1.41 -9.92 13.05
N LYS A 74 -1.36 -9.59 14.35
CA LYS A 74 -2.47 -8.92 15.05
C LYS A 74 -2.80 -7.56 14.40
N PRO A 75 -4.08 -7.19 14.24
CA PRO A 75 -4.52 -5.91 13.65
C PRO A 75 -3.83 -4.68 14.24
N ASP A 76 -3.67 -4.61 15.57
CA ASP A 76 -3.04 -3.47 16.23
C ASP A 76 -1.55 -3.34 15.90
N ARG A 77 -0.89 -4.49 15.70
CA ARG A 77 0.51 -4.54 15.26
C ARG A 77 0.62 -4.09 13.80
N ILE A 78 -0.32 -4.48 12.93
CA ILE A 78 -0.40 -4.01 11.54
C ILE A 78 -0.54 -2.48 11.52
N LEU A 79 -1.44 -1.91 12.32
CA LEU A 79 -1.63 -0.47 12.42
C LEU A 79 -0.37 0.26 12.90
N LYS A 80 0.28 -0.26 13.94
CA LYS A 80 1.53 0.32 14.47
C LYS A 80 2.65 0.32 13.44
N LEU A 81 2.86 -0.81 12.74
CA LEU A 81 3.87 -0.94 11.71
C LEU A 81 3.54 -0.10 10.47
N GLY A 82 2.27 -0.10 10.06
CA GLY A 82 1.78 0.67 8.92
C GLY A 82 1.95 2.17 9.11
N LYS A 83 1.64 2.71 10.30
CA LYS A 83 1.89 4.12 10.64
C LYS A 83 3.38 4.45 10.65
N ARG A 84 4.20 3.62 11.31
CA ARG A 84 5.66 3.83 11.41
C ARG A 84 6.35 3.81 10.05
N SER A 85 5.83 3.04 9.11
CA SER A 85 6.37 2.90 7.76
C SER A 85 5.66 3.78 6.73
N LEU A 86 4.74 4.66 7.16
CA LEU A 86 3.94 5.53 6.28
C LEU A 86 3.14 4.76 5.21
N LEU A 87 2.90 3.48 5.45
CA LEU A 87 2.10 2.61 4.58
C LEU A 87 0.61 2.70 4.90
N LEU A 88 0.25 3.04 6.14
CA LEU A 88 -1.13 3.05 6.59
C LEU A 88 -1.37 4.20 7.57
N TRP A 89 -2.43 4.97 7.33
CA TRP A 89 -2.77 6.14 8.15
C TRP A 89 -3.88 5.87 9.17
N GLY A 90 -4.82 4.98 8.85
CA GLY A 90 -6.01 4.73 9.67
C GLY A 90 -6.36 3.25 9.83
N ARG A 91 -7.10 2.93 10.90
CA ARG A 91 -7.58 1.57 11.19
C ARG A 91 -8.72 1.13 10.28
N ASN A 92 -9.45 2.10 9.73
CA ASN A 92 -10.66 1.88 8.92
C ASN A 92 -10.47 0.83 7.82
N GLN A 93 -9.33 0.85 7.12
CA GLN A 93 -9.01 -0.11 6.07
C GLN A 93 -8.81 -1.54 6.61
N ILE A 94 -8.24 -1.69 7.81
CA ILE A 94 -8.08 -2.98 8.47
C ILE A 94 -9.45 -3.50 8.91
N ASP A 95 -10.27 -2.65 9.54
CA ASP A 95 -11.58 -3.01 10.05
C ASP A 95 -12.55 -3.38 8.91
N GLU A 96 -12.50 -2.69 7.78
CA GLU A 96 -13.24 -3.02 6.56
C GLU A 96 -12.90 -4.45 6.08
N ILE A 97 -11.61 -4.81 6.05
CA ILE A 97 -11.15 -6.14 5.66
C ILE A 97 -11.58 -7.21 6.67
N LEU A 98 -11.48 -6.92 7.97
CA LEU A 98 -11.90 -7.85 9.02
C LEU A 98 -13.41 -8.11 8.98
N LYS A 99 -14.22 -7.06 8.83
CA LYS A 99 -15.68 -7.19 8.67
C LYS A 99 -16.05 -8.02 7.44
N LYS A 100 -15.32 -7.84 6.33
CA LYS A 100 -15.56 -8.62 5.11
C LYS A 100 -15.29 -10.12 5.34
N ARG A 101 -14.17 -10.46 5.98
CA ARG A 101 -13.80 -11.86 6.29
C ARG A 101 -14.74 -12.57 7.28
N GLN A 102 -15.44 -11.84 8.14
CA GLN A 102 -16.41 -12.43 9.08
C GLN A 102 -17.74 -12.80 8.42
N LYS A 103 -17.99 -12.32 7.21
CA LYS A 103 -19.19 -12.65 6.42
C LYS A 103 -18.98 -13.82 5.45
N ASP A 104 -17.74 -14.22 5.23
CA ASP A 104 -17.33 -15.37 4.40
C ASP A 104 -17.14 -16.61 5.29
#